data_AF-A0A2S9QQQ0-F1
#
_entry.id   AF-A0A2S9QQQ0-F1
#
_cell.length_a   1.000
_cell.length_b   1.000
_cell.length_c   1.000
_cell.angle_alpha   90.00
_cell.angle_beta   90.00
_cell.angle_gamma   90.00
#
_symmetry.space_group_name_H-M   'P 1'
#
loop_
_entity.id
_entity.type
_entity.pdbx_description
1 polymer ?
#
loop_
_entity_poly.entity_id
_entity_poly.type
_entity_poly.pdbx_seq_one_letter_code
_entity_poly.pdbx_strand_id
1 'polypeptide(L)'
;MSTATDTAAQHPAAIIRPGLLDRLKIHNGIRSDDALARLMGISRGTLQRYRNGEEPSLGPVVRLADAFGMALGEIVVKPEPVDADEQHEAAAS
;
A
#
# COMPACT_ATOMS: atom_id res chain seq x y z
N MET A 1 16.44 27.82 -23.21
CA MET A 1 15.21 27.70 -22.39
C MET A 1 14.66 26.30 -22.60
N SER A 2 14.97 25.38 -21.70
CA SER A 2 14.44 24.00 -21.70
C SER A 2 13.61 23.82 -20.44
N THR A 3 12.42 23.28 -20.63
CA THR A 3 11.30 23.18 -19.69
C THR A 3 11.71 22.53 -18.37
N ALA A 4 11.43 23.26 -17.29
CA ALA A 4 11.52 22.75 -15.93
C ALA A 4 10.61 21.53 -15.79
N THR A 5 11.22 20.43 -15.35
CA THR A 5 10.59 19.16 -15.01
C THR A 5 9.49 19.40 -13.99
N ASP A 6 8.25 19.17 -14.40
CA ASP A 6 7.08 19.08 -13.53
C ASP A 6 7.32 17.96 -12.51
N THR A 7 7.78 18.34 -11.32
CA THR A 7 7.82 17.42 -10.16
C THR A 7 6.45 17.46 -9.51
N ALA A 8 5.43 17.04 -10.25
CA ALA A 8 4.14 16.71 -9.67
C ALA A 8 4.37 15.49 -8.77
N ALA A 9 4.04 15.62 -7.49
CA ALA A 9 4.11 14.52 -6.52
C ALA A 9 3.40 13.31 -7.12
N GLN A 10 4.19 12.30 -7.49
CA GLN A 10 3.69 11.14 -8.21
C GLN A 10 2.89 10.31 -7.22
N HIS A 11 1.56 10.43 -7.29
CA HIS A 11 0.67 9.62 -6.48
C HIS A 11 0.82 8.16 -6.93
N PRO A 12 0.88 7.20 -6.00
CA PRO A 12 1.02 5.80 -6.34
C PRO A 12 -0.13 5.36 -7.25
N ALA A 13 0.16 4.67 -8.34
CA ALA A 13 -0.87 4.25 -9.28
C ALA A 13 -1.78 3.16 -8.69
N ALA A 14 -1.22 2.36 -7.79
CA ALA A 14 -1.91 1.32 -7.04
C ALA A 14 -1.33 1.22 -5.62
N ILE A 15 -2.18 0.86 -4.66
CA ILE A 15 -1.77 0.57 -3.29
C ILE A 15 -2.32 -0.78 -2.87
N ILE A 16 -1.69 -1.44 -1.89
CA ILE A 16 -2.33 -2.56 -1.22
C ILE A 16 -3.56 -2.02 -0.48
N ARG A 17 -4.69 -2.70 -0.63
CA ARG A 17 -5.95 -2.34 0.02
C ARG A 17 -5.72 -2.07 1.52
N PRO A 18 -6.09 -0.88 2.04
CA PRO A 18 -5.89 -0.56 3.44
C PRO A 18 -6.50 -1.62 4.37
N GLY A 19 -5.75 -1.95 5.43
CA GLY A 19 -6.14 -2.97 6.41
C GLY A 19 -6.22 -4.41 5.88
N LEU A 20 -5.89 -4.68 4.60
CA LEU A 20 -5.87 -6.05 4.10
C LEU A 20 -4.78 -6.88 4.78
N LEU A 21 -3.55 -6.34 4.85
CA LEU A 21 -2.40 -7.06 5.43
C LEU A 21 -2.67 -7.46 6.89
N ASP A 22 -3.30 -6.59 7.67
CA ASP A 22 -3.59 -6.88 9.08
C ASP A 22 -4.74 -7.87 9.23
N ARG A 23 -5.78 -7.78 8.37
CA ARG A 23 -6.84 -8.81 8.30
C ARG A 23 -6.26 -10.17 7.94
N LEU A 24 -5.40 -10.25 6.92
CA LEU A 24 -4.74 -11.49 6.52
C LEU A 24 -3.92 -12.08 7.67
N LYS A 25 -3.22 -11.24 8.45
CA LYS A 25 -2.50 -11.72 9.62
C LYS A 25 -3.41 -12.33 10.66
N ILE A 26 -4.47 -11.61 11.04
CA ILE A 26 -5.39 -12.02 12.10
C ILE A 26 -6.10 -13.33 11.71
N HIS A 27 -6.67 -13.40 10.50
CA HIS A 27 -7.47 -14.55 10.07
C HIS A 27 -6.64 -15.81 9.80
N ASN A 28 -5.36 -15.66 9.43
CA ASN A 28 -4.48 -16.80 9.13
C ASN A 28 -3.51 -17.13 10.27
N GLY A 29 -3.68 -16.52 11.46
CA GLY A 29 -2.85 -16.80 12.63
C GLY A 29 -1.39 -16.36 12.49
N ILE A 30 -1.08 -15.41 11.59
CA ILE A 30 0.28 -14.90 11.39
C ILE A 30 0.62 -13.92 12.51
N ARG A 31 1.52 -14.34 13.39
CA ARG A 31 1.80 -13.68 14.66
C ARG A 31 2.74 -12.47 14.55
N SER A 32 3.41 -12.27 13.42
CA SER A 32 4.37 -11.17 13.26
C SER A 32 4.41 -10.61 11.84
N ASP A 33 4.85 -9.36 11.75
CA ASP A 33 5.11 -8.72 10.46
C ASP A 33 6.24 -9.38 9.70
N ASP A 34 7.26 -9.89 10.41
CA ASP A 34 8.37 -10.62 9.79
C ASP A 34 7.90 -11.90 9.11
N ALA A 35 6.94 -12.61 9.71
CA ALA A 35 6.37 -13.81 9.10
C ALA A 35 5.61 -13.47 7.81
N LEU A 36 4.79 -12.40 7.84
CA LEU A 36 4.09 -11.93 6.63
C LEU A 36 5.06 -11.42 5.55
N ALA A 37 6.08 -10.64 5.94
CA ALA A 37 7.08 -10.13 5.01
C ALA A 37 7.85 -11.27 4.33
N ARG A 38 8.21 -12.32 5.07
CA ARG A 38 8.85 -13.54 4.52
C ARG A 38 7.96 -14.26 3.52
N LEU A 39 6.67 -14.39 3.80
CA LEU A 39 5.69 -14.99 2.88
C LEU A 39 5.65 -14.23 1.55
N MET A 40 5.66 -12.90 1.62
CA MET A 40 5.70 -12.01 0.46
C MET A 40 7.09 -11.90 -0.19
N GLY A 41 8.14 -12.47 0.41
CA GLY A 41 9.51 -12.37 -0.07
C GLY A 41 10.10 -10.97 0.01
N ILE A 42 9.69 -10.15 0.98
CA ILE A 42 10.13 -8.75 1.14
C ILE A 42 10.72 -8.51 2.54
N SER A 43 11.33 -7.34 2.72
CA SER A 43 11.77 -6.87 4.04
C SER A 43 10.59 -6.35 4.87
N ARG A 44 10.74 -6.35 6.21
CA ARG A 44 9.76 -5.73 7.12
C ARG A 44 9.57 -4.24 6.84
N GLY A 45 10.64 -3.53 6.47
CA GLY A 45 10.57 -2.12 6.11
C GLY A 45 9.71 -1.90 4.86
N THR A 46 9.84 -2.76 3.85
CA THR A 46 9.01 -2.72 2.64
C THR A 46 7.55 -3.02 2.97
N LEU A 47 7.28 -4.01 3.83
CA LEU A 47 5.91 -4.29 4.29
C LEU A 47 5.29 -3.06 4.96
N GLN A 48 6.05 -2.35 5.79
CA GLN A 48 5.57 -1.14 6.44
C GLN A 48 5.29 -0.01 5.45
N ARG A 49 6.14 0.17 4.43
CA ARG A 49 5.88 1.17 3.38
C ARG A 49 4.62 0.84 2.57
N TYR A 50 4.37 -0.43 2.27
CA TYR A 50 3.12 -0.84 1.62
C TYR A 50 1.89 -0.55 2.47
N ARG A 51 1.96 -0.72 3.79
CA ARG A 51 0.89 -0.28 4.70
C ARG A 51 0.67 1.23 4.66
N ASN A 52 1.75 1.99 4.48
CA ASN A 52 1.71 3.44 4.37
C ASN A 52 1.28 3.91 2.97
N GLY A 53 0.90 3.00 2.06
CA GLY A 53 0.42 3.34 0.72
C GLY A 53 1.52 3.50 -0.33
N GLU A 54 2.74 2.99 -0.10
CA GLU A 54 3.72 2.88 -1.19
C GLU A 54 3.21 1.91 -2.28
N GLU A 55 3.51 2.24 -3.53
CA GLU A 55 3.16 1.41 -4.68
C GLU A 55 3.88 0.05 -4.62
N PRO A 56 3.14 -1.08 -4.58
CA PRO A 56 3.75 -2.39 -4.53
C PRO A 56 4.23 -2.81 -5.92
N SER A 57 5.40 -3.45 -5.96
CA SER A 57 5.81 -4.19 -7.15
C SER A 57 4.93 -5.43 -7.35
N LEU A 58 4.81 -5.92 -8.58
CA LEU A 58 3.92 -7.04 -8.91
C LEU A 58 4.31 -8.35 -8.19
N GLY A 59 5.60 -8.61 -7.98
CA GLY A 59 6.10 -9.87 -7.40
C GLY A 59 5.52 -10.18 -6.01
N PRO A 60 5.64 -9.28 -5.01
CA PRO A 60 5.03 -9.44 -3.70
C PRO A 60 3.50 -9.58 -3.74
N VAL A 61 2.81 -8.91 -4.66
CA VAL A 61 1.35 -9.01 -4.84
C VAL A 61 0.96 -10.41 -5.32
N VAL A 62 1.67 -10.95 -6.31
CA VAL A 62 1.44 -12.32 -6.82
C VAL A 62 1.69 -13.36 -5.73
N ARG A 63 2.76 -13.23 -4.94
CA ARG A 63 3.02 -14.15 -3.82
C ARG A 63 1.92 -14.11 -2.76
N LEU A 64 1.36 -12.93 -2.50
CA LEU A 64 0.23 -12.78 -1.58
C LEU A 64 -1.03 -13.45 -2.16
N ALA A 65 -1.30 -13.24 -3.45
CA ALA A 65 -2.40 -13.90 -4.16
C ALA A 65 -2.30 -15.43 -4.08
N ASP A 66 -1.13 -15.98 -4.40
CA ASP A 66 -0.88 -17.42 -4.35
C ASP A 66 -0.99 -17.98 -2.92
N ALA A 67 -0.46 -17.26 -1.93
CA ALA A 67 -0.45 -17.72 -0.54
C ALA A 67 -1.85 -17.74 0.11
N PHE A 68 -2.75 -16.84 -0.30
CA PHE A 68 -4.07 -16.68 0.30
C PHE A 68 -5.23 -17.05 -0.64
N GLY A 69 -4.94 -17.50 -1.87
CA GLY A 69 -5.95 -17.88 -2.86
C GLY A 69 -6.81 -16.71 -3.33
N MET A 70 -6.22 -15.52 -3.46
CA MET A 70 -6.92 -14.28 -3.80
C MET A 70 -6.64 -13.82 -5.23
N ALA A 71 -7.57 -13.10 -5.85
CA ALA A 71 -7.31 -12.41 -7.10
C ALA A 71 -6.54 -11.09 -6.87
N LEU A 72 -5.79 -10.64 -7.88
CA LEU A 72 -4.98 -9.41 -7.78
C LEU A 72 -5.83 -8.16 -7.45
N GLY A 73 -7.03 -8.05 -8.03
CA GLY A 73 -7.95 -6.92 -7.78
C GLY A 73 -8.55 -6.89 -6.37
N GLU A 74 -8.44 -7.98 -5.62
CA GLU A 74 -8.81 -7.99 -4.19
C GLU A 74 -7.69 -7.40 -3.32
N ILE A 75 -6.45 -7.51 -3.79
CA ILE A 75 -5.24 -7.11 -3.08
C ILE A 75 -4.90 -5.65 -3.32
N VAL A 76 -4.90 -5.21 -4.58
CA VAL A 76 -4.53 -3.84 -4.96
C VAL A 76 -5.74 -3.02 -5.37
N VAL A 77 -5.71 -1.74 -5.01
CA VAL A 77 -6.74 -0.76 -5.36
C VAL A 77 -6.07 0.53 -5.86
N LYS A 78 -6.79 1.28 -6.68
CA LYS A 78 -6.40 2.67 -6.98
C LYS A 78 -6.58 3.48 -5.69
N PRO A 79 -5.59 4.24 -5.22
CA PRO A 79 -5.81 5.16 -4.12
C PRO A 79 -6.81 6.23 -4.57
N GLU A 80 -7.81 6.50 -3.74
CA GLU A 80 -8.65 7.68 -3.93
C GLU A 80 -7.78 8.92 -3.76
N PRO A 81 -7.94 9.95 -4.60
CA PRO A 81 -7.31 11.23 -4.35
C PRO A 81 -7.84 11.73 -3.00
N VAL A 82 -6.94 11.98 -2.06
CA VAL A 82 -7.26 12.80 -0.89
C VAL A 82 -7.31 14.23 -1.40
N ASP A 83 -8.52 14.72 -1.66
CA ASP A 83 -8.73 16.11 -2.07
C ASP A 83 -8.09 17.02 -1.01
N ALA A 84 -7.19 17.90 -1.44
CA ALA A 84 -6.30 18.68 -0.58
C ALA A 84 -7.01 19.80 0.23
N ASP A 85 -8.35 19.84 0.24
CA ASP A 85 -9.13 21.01 0.68
C ASP A 85 -9.61 20.95 2.14
N GLU A 86 -9.42 19.85 2.88
CA GLU A 86 -9.92 19.74 4.27
C GLU A 86 -8.97 20.30 5.37
N GLN A 87 -7.83 20.88 5.01
CA GLN A 87 -6.85 21.40 6.00
C GLN A 87 -6.97 22.90 6.32
N HIS A 88 -7.96 23.63 5.79
CA HIS A 88 -8.08 25.08 6.01
C HIS A 88 -9.10 25.53 7.08
N GLU A 89 -9.94 24.63 7.64
CA GLU A 89 -11.01 25.01 8.58
C GLU A 89 -10.74 24.60 10.03
N ALA A 90 -9.50 24.77 10.50
CA ALA A 90 -9.17 24.59 11.93
C ALA A 90 -8.32 25.73 12.53
N ALA A 91 -8.02 26.78 11.76
CA ALA A 91 -7.20 27.92 12.23
C ALA A 91 -7.98 29.23 12.45
N ALA A 92 -9.32 29.19 12.40
CA ALA A 92 -10.17 30.39 12.53
C ALA A 92 -11.28 30.25 13.60
N SER A 93 -10.95 29.71 14.78
CA SER A 93 -11.83 29.76 15.96
C SER A 93 -11.03 30.05 17.23
#